data_AF-A0AAU8A6J3-F1
#
_entry.id   AF-A0AAU8A6J3-F1
#
_cell.length_a   1.000
_cell.length_b   1.000
_cell.length_c   1.000
_cell.angle_alpha   90.00
_cell.angle_beta   90.00
_cell.angle_gamma   90.00
#
_symmetry.space_group_name_H-M   'P 1'
#
loop_
_entity.id
_entity.type
_entity.pdbx_description
1 polymer ?
#
loop_
_entity_poly.entity_id
_entity_poly.type
_entity_poly.pdbx_seq_one_letter_code
_entity_poly.pdbx_strand_id
1 'polypeptide(L)' 'MAGDVEYPSRVMCPLIDEMLSAGDCVAVTDITDGFIKERVLQDRFKEKENWREICEHCENRKYADDEA' A
#
# COMPACT_ATOMS: atom_id res chain seq x y z
N MET A 1 16.20 12.53 -20.90
CA MET A 1 14.96 11.84 -21.30
C MET A 1 14.22 11.60 -20.01
N ALA A 2 13.17 12.38 -19.73
CA ALA A 2 12.35 12.15 -18.55
C ALA A 2 11.64 10.82 -18.82
N GLY A 3 12.12 9.74 -18.20
CA GLY A 3 11.43 8.47 -18.25
C GLY A 3 10.11 8.69 -17.52
N ASP A 4 9.01 8.71 -18.26
CA ASP A 4 7.68 8.64 -17.70
C ASP A 4 7.56 7.26 -17.02
N VAL A 5 8.06 7.15 -15.80
CA VAL A 5 7.64 6.05 -14.92
C VAL A 5 6.18 6.34 -14.65
N GLU A 6 5.30 5.66 -15.39
CA GLU A 6 3.85 5.70 -15.18
C GLU A 6 3.56 5.00 -13.84
N TYR A 7 3.86 5.70 -12.74
CA TYR A 7 3.39 5.30 -11.43
C TYR A 7 1.85 5.34 -11.47
N PRO A 8 1.16 4.22 -11.24
CA PRO A 8 -0.28 4.21 -11.26
C PRO A 8 -0.76 5.19 -10.18
N SER A 9 -1.41 6.29 -10.58
CA SER A 9 -1.87 7.30 -9.61
C SER A 9 -2.84 6.71 -8.58
N ARG A 10 -3.49 5.59 -8.94
CA ARG A 10 -4.34 4.79 -8.05
C ARG A 10 -4.11 3.31 -8.28
N VAL A 11 -4.15 2.53 -7.21
CA VAL A 11 -4.00 1.08 -7.20
C VAL A 11 -5.19 0.43 -6.49
N MET A 12 -5.59 -0.76 -6.95
CA MET A 12 -6.63 -1.56 -6.30
C MET A 12 -6.05 -2.20 -5.05
N CYS A 13 -6.63 -1.94 -3.89
CA CYS A 13 -6.16 -2.51 -2.63
C CYS A 13 -7.06 -3.65 -2.16
N PRO A 14 -6.53 -4.88 -1.98
CA PRO A 14 -7.31 -6.04 -1.52
C PRO A 14 -7.78 -5.95 -0.05
N LEU A 15 -7.29 -4.97 0.71
CA LEU A 15 -7.72 -4.75 2.09
C LEU A 15 -9.13 -4.18 2.18
N ILE A 16 -9.40 -3.20 1.32
CA ILE A 16 -10.67 -2.47 1.26
C ILE A 16 -11.47 -2.78 -0.01
N ASP A 17 -10.89 -3.59 -0.92
CA ASP A 17 -11.46 -3.92 -2.23
C ASP A 17 -11.84 -2.66 -3.05
N GLU A 18 -11.06 -1.58 -2.86
CA GLU A 18 -11.27 -0.27 -3.47
C GLU A 18 -9.99 0.28 -4.11
N MET A 19 -10.17 1.25 -5.01
CA MET A 19 -9.08 2.02 -5.62
C MET A 19 -8.59 3.09 -4.64
N LEU A 20 -7.35 2.99 -4.19
CA LEU A 20 -6.68 4.00 -3.35
C LEU A 20 -5.52 4.66 -4.08
N SER A 21 -5.08 5.82 -3.60
CA SER A 21 -3.94 6.51 -4.23
C SER A 21 -2.64 5.73 -4.01
N ALA A 22 -1.66 5.86 -4.91
CA ALA A 22 -0.35 5.26 -4.68
C ALA A 22 0.25 5.68 -3.33
N GLY A 23 0.07 6.94 -2.93
CA GLY A 23 0.52 7.44 -1.63
C GLY A 23 -0.14 6.74 -0.44
N ASP A 24 -1.45 6.46 -0.52
CA ASP A 24 -2.13 5.64 0.49
C ASP A 24 -1.59 4.21 0.52
N CYS A 25 -1.29 3.62 -0.65
CA CYS A 25 -0.75 2.25 -0.72
C CYS A 25 0.61 2.16 -0.04
N VAL A 26 1.48 3.13 -0.30
CA VAL A 26 2.81 3.23 0.32
C VAL A 26 2.65 3.41 1.83
N ALA A 27 1.76 4.30 2.29
CA ALA A 27 1.52 4.49 3.72
C ALA A 27 1.04 3.21 4.42
N VAL A 28 0.15 2.43 3.79
CA VAL A 28 -0.29 1.13 4.32
C VAL A 28 0.86 0.11 4.34
N THR A 29 1.71 0.13 3.31
CA THR A 29 2.90 -0.74 3.22
C THR A 29 3.89 -0.40 4.33
N ASP A 30 4.21 0.87 4.53
CA ASP A 30 5.09 1.36 5.60
C ASP A 30 4.57 1.00 7.00
N ILE A 31 3.24 1.04 7.19
CA ILE A 31 2.61 0.60 8.43
C ILE A 31 2.77 -0.91 8.62
N THR A 32 2.58 -1.68 7.55
CA THR A 32 2.68 -3.14 7.54
C THR A 32 4.10 -3.58 7.89
N ASP A 33 5.12 -2.95 7.29
CA ASP A 33 6.54 -3.17 7.56
C ASP A 33 6.99 -2.64 8.94
N GLY A 34 6.18 -1.81 9.58
CA GLY A 34 6.46 -1.24 10.90
C GLY A 34 7.32 0.01 10.88
N PHE A 35 7.54 0.63 9.71
CA PHE A 35 8.12 1.97 9.60
C PHE A 35 7.20 3.05 10.17
N ILE A 36 5.87 2.86 10.06
CA ILE A 36 4.85 3.75 10.61
C ILE A 36 4.01 3.01 11.66
N LYS A 37 3.56 3.75 12.69
CA LYS A 37 2.69 3.19 13.74
C LYS A 37 1.31 2.83 13.19
N GLU A 38 0.86 1.62 13.47
CA GLU A 38 -0.47 1.09 13.09
C GLU A 38 -1.66 1.96 13.54
N ARG A 39 -1.49 2.81 14.56
CA ARG A 39 -2.52 3.78 14.98
C ARG A 39 -2.88 4.81 13.91
N VAL A 40 -2.02 4.99 12.90
CA VAL A 40 -2.25 5.92 11.77
C VAL A 40 -3.07 5.23 10.68
N LEU A 41 -3.15 3.91 10.68
CA LEU A 41 -3.94 3.14 9.73
C LEU A 41 -5.43 3.36 9.98
N GLN A 42 -6.15 3.76 8.94
CA GLN A 42 -7.61 3.94 9.02
C GLN A 42 -8.30 2.60 9.32
N ASP A 43 -9.38 2.65 10.10
CA ASP A 43 -10.09 1.45 10.56
C ASP A 43 -10.61 0.58 9.40
N ARG A 44 -10.94 1.17 8.24
CA ARG A 44 -11.35 0.43 7.03
C ARG A 44 -10.32 -0.61 6.58
N PHE A 45 -9.02 -0.35 6.76
CA PHE A 45 -7.98 -1.31 6.42
C PHE A 45 -7.85 -2.42 7.46
N LYS A 46 -8.34 -2.19 8.69
CA LYS A 46 -8.33 -3.14 9.80
C LYS A 46 -9.59 -3.99 9.88
N GLU A 47 -10.55 -3.81 8.96
CA GLU A 47 -11.76 -4.63 8.91
C GLU A 47 -11.46 -6.12 8.71
N LYS A 48 -10.37 -6.44 8.00
CA LYS A 48 -9.87 -7.81 7.83
C LYS A 48 -8.83 -8.09 8.90
N GLU A 49 -9.03 -9.08 9.77
CA GLU A 49 -8.06 -9.42 10.83
C GLU A 49 -6.68 -9.79 10.26
N ASN A 50 -6.63 -10.35 9.05
CA ASN A 50 -5.43 -10.71 8.31
C ASN A 50 -4.92 -9.61 7.37
N TRP A 51 -5.28 -8.34 7.60
CA TRP A 51 -4.88 -7.21 6.75
C TRP A 51 -3.36 -7.12 6.57
N ARG A 52 -2.59 -7.44 7.61
CA ARG A 52 -1.13 -7.37 7.58
C ARG A 52 -0.55 -8.35 6.56
N GLU A 53 -0.94 -9.62 6.66
CA GLU A 53 -0.51 -10.68 5.75
C GLU A 53 -0.96 -10.40 4.31
N ILE A 54 -2.19 -9.89 4.13
CA ILE A 54 -2.70 -9.50 2.80
C ILE A 54 -1.81 -8.41 2.18
N CYS A 55 -1.41 -7.41 2.95
CA CYS A 55 -0.54 -6.34 2.47
C CYS A 55 0.88 -6.86 2.20
N GLU A 56 1.45 -7.69 3.07
CA GLU A 56 2.78 -8.32 2.89
C GLU A 56 2.88 -9.15 1.60
N HIS A 57 1.79 -9.83 1.21
CA HIS A 57 1.72 -10.62 -0.01
C HIS A 57 1.15 -9.86 -1.23
N CYS A 58 0.94 -8.53 -1.11
CA CYS A 58 0.32 -7.74 -2.16
C CYS A 58 1.28 -7.43 -3.31
N GLU A 59 0.84 -7.70 -4.55
CA GLU A 59 1.62 -7.40 -5.77
C GLU A 59 1.89 -5.91 -5.96
N ASN A 60 1.12 -5.03 -5.32
CA ASN A 60 1.33 -3.58 -5.41
C ASN A 60 2.60 -3.11 -4.68
N ARG A 61 3.20 -3.95 -3.83
CA ARG A 61 4.46 -3.62 -3.14
C ARG A 61 5.61 -3.39 -4.11
N LYS A 62 5.57 -3.98 -5.31
CA LYS A 62 6.56 -3.76 -6.37
C LYS A 62 6.74 -2.29 -6.78
N TYR A 63 5.74 -1.43 -6.52
CA TYR A 63 5.82 0.01 -6.81
C TYR A 63 6.48 0.81 -5.69
N ALA A 64 6.66 0.22 -4.50
CA ALA A 64 7.32 0.86 -3.36
C ALA A 64 8.84 0.59 -3.34
N ASP A 65 9.31 -0.49 -3.96
CA ASP A 65 10.72 -0.93 -3.97
C ASP A 65 11.56 -0.42 -5.16
N ASP A 66 10.99 0.36 -6.10
CA ASP A 66 11.70 0.85 -7.31
C ASP A 66 12.54 2.12 -7.05
N GLU A 67 13.34 2.12 -5.98
CA GLU A 67 14.40 3.11 -5.71
C GLU A 67 15.69 2.35 -5.30
N ALA A 68 16.26 1.57 -6.22
CA ALA A 68 17.59 0.95 -6.06
C ALA A 68 18.46 1.11 -7.30
#